data_AF-S7Y0H8-F1
#
_entry.id   AF-S7Y0H8-F1
#
_cell.length_a   1.000
_cell.length_b   1.000
_cell.length_c   1.000
_cell.angle_alpha   90.00
_cell.angle_beta   90.00
_cell.angle_gamma   90.00
#
_symmetry.space_group_name_H-M   'P 1'
#
loop_
_entity.id
_entity.type
_entity.pdbx_description
1 polymer ?
#
loop_
_entity_poly.entity_id
_entity_poly.type
_entity_poly.pdbx_seq_one_letter_code
_entity_poly.pdbx_strand_id
1 'polypeptide(L)'
;MKSDWKVGGKTYFTDGDGNGMVSTIERIDEPNEIVFKHLGMIKDGQEDFDSEDVKAWAGSLEKYLLVDYNGETQLHVEVDIQPEYEEMMNNGFDQGLAMVKHLAEK
;
A
#
# COMPACT_ATOMS: atom_id res chain seq x y z
N MET A 1 9.58 4.04 -0.19
CA MET A 1 8.78 3.87 -1.43
C MET A 1 9.50 4.48 -2.62
N LYS A 2 9.46 3.81 -3.76
CA LYS A 2 9.91 4.35 -5.06
C LYS A 2 8.84 4.05 -6.12
N SER A 3 8.33 5.07 -6.81
CA SER A 3 7.33 4.92 -7.88
C SER A 3 7.53 5.96 -8.97
N ASP A 4 7.08 5.67 -10.18
CA ASP A 4 6.97 6.62 -11.28
C ASP A 4 5.60 7.32 -11.34
N TRP A 5 4.69 6.99 -10.42
CA TRP A 5 3.32 7.53 -10.30
C TRP A 5 2.44 7.32 -11.53
N LYS A 6 2.65 6.22 -12.27
CA LYS A 6 1.83 5.87 -13.43
C LYS A 6 0.96 4.65 -13.18
N VAL A 7 -0.27 4.68 -13.68
CA VAL A 7 -1.12 3.49 -13.76
C VAL A 7 -0.44 2.43 -14.63
N GLY A 8 -0.33 1.20 -14.12
CA GLY A 8 0.44 0.12 -14.74
C GLY A 8 1.97 0.27 -14.62
N GLY A 9 2.45 1.36 -14.00
CA GLY A 9 3.86 1.59 -13.70
C GLY A 9 4.34 0.74 -12.51
N LYS A 10 5.65 0.79 -12.23
CA LYS A 10 6.23 -0.01 -11.15
C LYS A 10 6.42 0.81 -9.87
N THR A 11 5.89 0.29 -8.79
CA THR A 11 5.99 0.84 -7.44
C THR A 11 6.68 -0.17 -6.53
N TYR A 12 7.64 0.30 -5.75
CA TYR A 12 8.37 -0.49 -4.76
C TYR A 12 8.07 0.04 -3.36
N PHE A 13 7.50 -0.82 -2.52
CA PHE A 13 7.34 -0.60 -1.09
C PHE A 13 8.43 -1.38 -0.36
N THR A 14 9.59 -0.75 -0.19
CA THR A 14 10.76 -1.39 0.42
C THR A 14 11.12 -0.77 1.76
N ASP A 15 11.75 -1.58 2.59
CA ASP A 15 12.45 -1.17 3.81
C ASP A 15 13.77 -0.44 3.51
N GLY A 16 14.54 -0.15 4.57
CA GLY A 16 15.84 0.51 4.48
C GLY A 16 16.92 -0.28 3.74
N ASP A 17 16.75 -1.60 3.63
CA ASP A 17 17.68 -2.51 2.96
C ASP A 17 17.28 -2.80 1.51
N GLY A 18 16.13 -2.28 1.07
CA GLY A 18 15.62 -2.46 -0.29
C GLY A 18 14.79 -3.72 -0.49
N ASN A 19 14.43 -4.42 0.58
CA ASN A 19 13.55 -5.59 0.55
C ASN A 19 12.09 -5.16 0.76
N GLY A 20 11.15 -5.86 0.16
CA GLY A 20 9.72 -5.57 0.37
C GLY A 20 8.85 -5.96 -0.82
N MET A 21 7.81 -5.18 -1.08
CA MET A 21 6.81 -5.50 -2.11
C MET A 21 7.08 -4.79 -3.43
N VAL A 22 6.86 -5.52 -4.52
CA VAL A 22 6.77 -5.00 -5.90
C VAL A 22 5.30 -4.88 -6.25
N SER A 23 4.88 -3.71 -6.72
CA SER A 23 3.48 -3.37 -6.92
C SER A 23 3.30 -2.50 -8.16
N THR A 24 2.05 -2.31 -8.57
CA THR A 24 1.64 -1.35 -9.60
C THR A 24 0.56 -0.45 -9.05
N ILE A 25 0.42 0.74 -9.62
CA ILE A 25 -0.81 1.52 -9.47
C ILE A 25 -1.85 0.90 -10.40
N GLU A 26 -2.90 0.33 -9.84
CA GLU A 26 -4.03 -0.23 -10.60
C GLU A 26 -4.97 0.90 -11.04
N ARG A 27 -5.21 1.88 -10.17
CA ARG A 27 -6.03 3.06 -10.43
C ARG A 27 -5.53 4.27 -9.66
N ILE A 28 -5.64 5.44 -10.29
CA ILE A 28 -5.48 6.74 -9.64
C ILE A 28 -6.62 7.65 -10.10
N ASP A 29 -7.25 8.31 -9.14
CA ASP A 29 -8.34 9.27 -9.37
C ASP A 29 -8.07 10.49 -8.49
N GLU A 30 -7.28 11.43 -9.01
CA GLU A 30 -6.77 12.54 -8.22
C GLU A 30 -7.87 13.57 -7.89
N PRO A 31 -7.93 14.09 -6.65
CA PRO A 31 -7.06 13.77 -5.50
C PRO A 31 -7.61 12.65 -4.60
N ASN A 32 -8.73 12.02 -4.98
CA ASN A 32 -9.60 11.29 -4.07
C ASN A 32 -9.22 9.83 -3.85
N GLU A 33 -8.60 9.16 -4.82
CA GLU A 33 -8.35 7.73 -4.73
C GLU A 33 -7.01 7.33 -5.34
N ILE A 34 -6.33 6.39 -4.68
CA ILE A 34 -5.27 5.60 -5.29
C ILE A 34 -5.40 4.14 -4.85
N VAL A 35 -5.28 3.23 -5.81
CA VAL A 35 -5.32 1.78 -5.60
C VAL A 35 -4.02 1.19 -6.10
N PHE A 36 -3.29 0.58 -5.18
CA PHE A 36 -2.13 -0.24 -5.48
C PHE A 36 -2.55 -1.70 -5.59
N LYS A 37 -1.86 -2.44 -6.45
CA LYS A 37 -1.95 -3.88 -6.56
C LYS A 37 -0.57 -4.49 -6.36
N HIS A 38 -0.45 -5.36 -5.37
CA HIS A 38 0.80 -6.05 -5.10
C HIS A 38 0.99 -7.19 -6.09
N LEU A 39 2.14 -7.23 -6.73
CA LEU A 39 2.47 -8.19 -7.78
C LEU A 39 3.39 -9.28 -7.26
N GLY A 40 4.31 -8.92 -6.37
CA GLY A 40 5.27 -9.84 -5.79
C GLY A 40 6.18 -9.18 -4.79
N MET A 41 7.35 -9.77 -4.57
CA MET A 41 8.33 -9.33 -3.58
C MET A 41 9.68 -9.04 -4.24
N ILE A 42 10.46 -8.17 -3.62
CA ILE A 42 11.87 -7.96 -3.95
C ILE A 42 12.71 -8.30 -2.72
N LYS A 43 13.72 -9.14 -2.92
CA LYS A 43 14.68 -9.52 -1.88
C LYS A 43 16.08 -9.58 -2.45
N ASP A 44 17.03 -8.94 -1.77
CA ASP A 44 18.44 -8.88 -2.18
C ASP A 44 18.60 -8.39 -3.65
N GLY A 45 17.72 -7.47 -4.07
CA GLY A 45 17.68 -6.91 -5.42
C GLY A 45 17.05 -7.81 -6.49
N GLN A 46 16.53 -8.99 -6.13
CA GLN A 46 15.86 -9.91 -7.03
C GLN A 46 14.34 -9.88 -6.83
N GLU A 47 13.61 -9.66 -7.91
CA GLU A 47 12.14 -9.70 -7.91
C GLU A 47 11.66 -11.15 -8.03
N ASP A 48 10.62 -11.48 -7.27
CA ASP A 48 9.95 -12.76 -7.28
C ASP A 48 8.43 -12.54 -7.40
N PHE A 49 7.84 -13.18 -8.40
CA PHE A 49 6.41 -13.10 -8.74
C PHE A 49 5.72 -14.47 -8.68
N ASP A 50 6.46 -15.56 -8.49
CA ASP A 50 5.99 -16.91 -8.80
C ASP A 50 6.13 -17.91 -7.65
N SER A 51 6.93 -17.60 -6.62
CA SER A 51 7.05 -18.46 -5.44
C SER A 51 5.72 -18.62 -4.70
N GLU A 52 5.60 -19.72 -3.94
CA GLU A 52 4.39 -20.00 -3.18
C GLU A 52 4.08 -18.92 -2.15
N ASP A 53 5.13 -18.39 -1.51
CA ASP A 53 5.01 -17.28 -0.57
C ASP A 53 4.45 -16.03 -1.27
N VAL A 54 4.92 -15.72 -2.49
CA VAL A 54 4.43 -14.57 -3.27
C VAL A 54 2.98 -14.76 -3.73
N LYS A 55 2.59 -15.97 -4.13
CA LYS A 55 1.22 -16.25 -4.61
C LYS A 55 0.14 -15.94 -3.58
N ALA A 56 0.48 -15.97 -2.29
CA ALA A 56 -0.45 -15.62 -1.22
C ALA A 56 -0.76 -14.11 -1.16
N TRP A 57 0.08 -13.27 -1.77
CA TRP A 57 -0.05 -11.81 -1.81
C TRP A 57 -0.26 -11.29 -3.24
N ALA A 58 0.06 -12.08 -4.25
CA ALA A 58 -0.06 -11.69 -5.65
C ALA A 58 -1.52 -11.35 -5.98
N GLY A 59 -1.75 -10.09 -6.33
CA GLY A 59 -3.05 -9.55 -6.66
C GLY A 59 -3.81 -8.90 -5.50
N SER A 60 -3.27 -8.90 -4.28
CA SER A 60 -3.86 -8.16 -3.17
C SER A 60 -3.88 -6.66 -3.46
N LEU A 61 -4.94 -5.99 -3.01
CA LEU A 61 -5.13 -4.56 -3.21
C LEU A 61 -4.88 -3.78 -1.92
N GLU A 62 -4.32 -2.59 -2.09
CA GLU A 62 -4.16 -1.59 -1.04
C GLU A 62 -4.73 -0.27 -1.57
N LYS A 63 -5.77 0.25 -0.92
CA LYS A 63 -6.55 1.40 -1.38
C LYS A 63 -6.51 2.52 -0.37
N TYR A 64 -6.39 3.74 -0.86
CA TYR A 64 -6.50 4.96 -0.08
C TYR A 64 -7.57 5.84 -0.69
N LEU A 65 -8.55 6.24 0.12
CA LEU A 65 -9.67 7.08 -0.30
C LEU A 65 -9.76 8.32 0.59
N LEU A 66 -9.85 9.49 -0.03
CA LEU A 66 -10.20 10.74 0.63
C LEU A 66 -11.69 11.00 0.43
N VAL A 67 -12.40 11.16 1.54
CA VAL A 67 -13.84 11.40 1.56
C VAL A 67 -14.13 12.68 2.32
N ASP A 68 -14.95 13.56 1.75
CA ASP A 68 -15.49 14.70 2.51
C ASP A 68 -16.43 14.19 3.60
N TYR A 69 -16.17 14.60 4.83
CA TYR A 69 -16.98 14.27 5.99
C TYR A 69 -17.22 15.54 6.81
N ASN A 70 -18.37 16.18 6.58
CA ASN A 70 -18.79 17.39 7.28
C ASN A 70 -17.79 18.55 7.17
N GLY A 71 -17.16 18.71 6.00
CA GLY A 71 -16.14 19.75 5.76
C GLY A 71 -14.75 19.41 6.30
N GLU A 72 -14.55 18.21 6.84
CA GLU A 72 -13.24 17.61 7.12
C GLU A 72 -12.91 16.54 6.05
N THR A 73 -11.64 16.19 5.91
CA THR A 73 -11.21 15.09 5.05
C THR A 73 -11.01 13.83 5.87
N GLN A 74 -11.79 12.80 5.60
CA GLN A 74 -11.56 11.46 6.11
C GLN A 74 -10.65 10.69 5.15
N LEU A 75 -9.52 10.20 5.65
CA LEU A 75 -8.69 9.21 4.95
C LEU A 75 -9.16 7.81 5.35
N HIS A 76 -9.66 7.06 4.39
CA HIS A 76 -10.04 5.66 4.53
C HIS A 76 -9.01 4.77 3.83
N VAL A 77 -8.57 3.70 4.51
CA VAL A 77 -7.61 2.74 3.97
C VAL A 77 -8.18 1.33 4.02
N GLU A 78 -8.12 0.62 2.89
CA GLU A 78 -8.49 -0.79 2.78
C GLU A 78 -7.28 -1.59 2.29
N VAL A 79 -7.00 -2.72 2.91
CA VAL A 79 -5.91 -3.61 2.48
C VAL A 79 -6.40 -5.05 2.50
N ASP A 80 -6.19 -5.75 1.39
CA ASP A 80 -6.42 -7.18 1.32
C ASP A 80 -5.29 -7.90 2.08
N ILE A 81 -5.67 -8.61 3.15
CA ILE A 81 -4.75 -9.28 4.05
C ILE A 81 -5.25 -10.68 4.38
N GLN A 82 -4.32 -11.62 4.60
CA GLN A 82 -4.69 -12.93 5.14
C GLN A 82 -5.03 -12.79 6.63
N PRO A 83 -6.03 -13.54 7.15
CA PRO A 83 -6.48 -13.38 8.54
C PRO A 83 -5.37 -13.51 9.59
N GLU A 84 -4.36 -14.32 9.34
CA GLU A 84 -3.21 -14.51 10.23
C GLU A 84 -2.32 -13.27 10.39
N TYR A 85 -2.36 -12.32 9.44
CA TYR A 85 -1.60 -11.07 9.49
C TYR A 85 -2.47 -9.85 9.83
N GLU A 86 -3.78 -10.02 10.05
CA GLU A 86 -4.73 -8.94 10.28
C GLU A 86 -4.32 -8.04 11.46
N GLU A 87 -4.01 -8.64 12.62
CA GLU A 87 -3.61 -7.89 13.81
C GLU A 87 -2.31 -7.10 13.59
N MET A 88 -1.34 -7.70 12.91
CA MET A 88 -0.07 -7.04 12.60
C MET A 88 -0.28 -5.86 11.65
N MET A 89 -1.09 -6.02 10.61
CA MET A 89 -1.40 -4.94 9.68
C MET A 89 -2.19 -3.82 10.34
N ASN A 90 -3.23 -4.13 11.11
CA ASN A 90 -4.02 -3.13 11.83
C ASN A 90 -3.13 -2.28 12.75
N ASN A 91 -2.27 -2.92 13.55
CA ASN A 91 -1.33 -2.19 14.40
C ASN A 91 -0.37 -1.28 13.62
N GLY A 92 0.11 -1.74 12.46
CA GLY A 92 0.99 -0.94 11.60
C GLY A 92 0.27 0.26 10.98
N PHE A 93 -0.93 0.04 10.43
CA PHE A 93 -1.75 1.08 9.82
C PHE A 93 -2.24 2.09 10.85
N ASP A 94 -2.66 1.67 12.04
CA ASP A 94 -3.08 2.58 13.11
C ASP A 94 -1.97 3.56 13.49
N GLN A 95 -0.74 3.07 13.64
CA GLN A 95 0.42 3.92 13.95
C GLN A 95 0.76 4.86 12.78
N GLY A 96 0.73 4.35 11.55
CA GLY A 96 1.00 5.14 10.34
C GLY A 96 -0.03 6.25 10.13
N LEU A 97 -1.32 5.93 10.23
CA LEU A 97 -2.42 6.86 10.06
C LEU A 97 -2.47 7.92 11.16
N ALA A 98 -2.13 7.56 12.40
CA ALA A 98 -1.97 8.55 13.47
C ALA A 98 -0.88 9.58 13.14
N MET A 99 0.23 9.16 12.53
CA MET A 99 1.28 10.07 12.07
C MET A 99 0.82 10.94 10.90
N VAL A 100 0.12 10.37 9.92
CA VAL A 100 -0.44 11.13 8.78
C VAL A 100 -1.37 12.23 9.30
N LYS A 101 -2.28 11.89 10.21
CA LYS A 101 -3.19 12.86 10.84
C LYS A 101 -2.39 13.98 11.53
N HIS A 102 -1.40 13.62 12.35
CA HIS A 102 -0.55 14.60 13.03
C HIS A 102 0.20 15.53 12.06
N LEU A 103 0.62 15.05 10.89
CA LEU A 103 1.33 15.85 9.90
C LEU A 103 0.39 16.77 9.10
N ALA A 104 -0.82 16.30 8.78
CA ALA A 104 -1.79 17.02 7.97
C ALA A 104 -2.54 18.13 8.74
N GLU A 105 -2.76 17.93 10.04
CA GLU A 105 -3.59 18.81 10.88
C GLU A 105 -2.76 19.69 11.84
N LYS A 106 -1.47 19.92 11.53
CA LYS A 106 -0.65 20.84 12.32
C LYS A 106 -1.15 22.27 12.28
#